data_AF-B0EJ72-F1
#
_entry.id   AF-B0EJ72-F1
#
_cell.length_a   1.000
_cell.length_b   1.000
_cell.length_c   1.000
_cell.angle_alpha   90.00
_cell.angle_beta   90.00
_cell.angle_gamma   90.00
#
_symmetry.space_group_name_H-M   'P 1'
#
loop_
_entity.id
_entity.type
_entity.pdbx_description
1 polymer ?
#
loop_
_entity_poly.entity_id
_entity_poly.type
_entity_poly.pdbx_seq_one_letter_code
_entity_poly.pdbx_strand_id
1 'polypeptide(L)'
;MYADSFITDMQKGIKEEICVRTYEKKKRIFINNFLIDVCIEMGYLFKSKYSRKSRQTLQLERIQKIYKDNKMMGISEITKKGKAINRYLFTLVCNNSSITIQRNNPVLHKLLFSEQ
;
A
#
# COMPACT_ATOMS: atom_id res chain seq x y z
N MET A 1 -10.58 4.47 16.96
CA MET A 1 -11.25 5.07 15.78
C MET A 1 -11.88 4.03 14.85
N TYR A 2 -11.14 3.09 14.25
CA TYR A 2 -11.76 2.10 13.33
C TYR A 2 -12.40 0.90 14.03
N ALA A 3 -11.82 0.43 15.14
CA ALA A 3 -12.40 -0.65 15.96
C ALA A 3 -13.76 -0.24 16.56
N ASP A 4 -13.88 0.99 17.03
CA ASP A 4 -15.15 1.53 17.58
C ASP A 4 -16.25 1.55 16.51
N SER A 5 -15.91 1.90 15.27
CA SER A 5 -16.87 1.85 14.15
C SER A 5 -17.31 0.43 13.83
N PHE A 6 -16.40 -0.56 13.93
CA PHE A 6 -16.71 -1.97 13.71
C PHE A 6 -17.71 -2.50 14.76
N ILE A 7 -17.44 -2.22 16.05
CA ILE A 7 -18.32 -2.61 17.16
C ILE A 7 -19.71 -1.96 17.01
N THR A 8 -19.73 -0.66 16.69
CA THR A 8 -20.98 0.10 16.49
C THR A 8 -21.80 -0.45 15.31
N ASP A 9 -21.15 -0.80 14.20
CA ASP A 9 -21.80 -1.34 13.01
C ASP A 9 -22.41 -2.72 13.28
N MET A 10 -21.72 -3.58 14.03
CA MET A 10 -22.27 -4.86 14.51
C MET A 10 -23.47 -4.67 15.45
N GLN A 11 -23.39 -3.73 16.40
CA GLN A 11 -24.50 -3.43 17.32
C GLN A 11 -25.75 -2.92 16.58
N LYS A 12 -25.57 -2.30 15.41
CA LYS A 12 -26.66 -1.86 14.51
C LYS A 12 -27.23 -2.98 13.64
N GLY A 13 -26.78 -4.22 13.82
CA GLY A 13 -27.27 -5.38 13.08
C GLY A 13 -26.66 -5.57 11.69
N ILE A 14 -25.54 -4.88 11.37
CA ILE A 14 -24.80 -5.16 10.14
C ILE A 14 -24.08 -6.51 10.29
N LYS A 15 -24.18 -7.36 9.27
CA LYS A 15 -23.52 -8.67 9.25
C LYS A 15 -22.02 -8.53 9.49
N GLU A 16 -21.48 -9.36 10.37
CA GLU A 16 -20.07 -9.35 10.78
C GLU A 16 -19.11 -9.37 9.59
N GLU A 17 -19.35 -10.19 8.57
CA GLU A 17 -18.52 -10.26 7.36
C GLU A 17 -18.36 -8.90 6.65
N ILE A 18 -19.43 -8.10 6.63
CA ILE A 18 -19.43 -6.76 6.04
C ILE A 18 -18.61 -5.81 6.92
N CYS A 19 -18.78 -5.91 8.24
CA CYS A 19 -18.02 -5.14 9.21
C CYS A 19 -16.52 -5.44 9.09
N VAL A 20 -16.12 -6.71 9.03
CA VAL A 20 -14.71 -7.14 8.92
C VAL A 20 -14.10 -6.61 7.63
N ARG A 21 -14.80 -6.79 6.50
CA ARG A 21 -14.36 -6.28 5.19
C ARG A 21 -14.17 -4.77 5.20
N THR A 22 -15.08 -4.04 5.85
CA THR A 22 -15.03 -2.58 5.94
C THR A 22 -13.88 -2.11 6.84
N TYR A 23 -13.68 -2.78 7.97
CA TYR A 23 -12.59 -2.51 8.90
C TYR A 23 -11.22 -2.72 8.24
N GLU A 24 -11.01 -3.86 7.59
CA GLU A 24 -9.77 -4.15 6.88
C GLU A 24 -9.53 -3.19 5.71
N LYS A 25 -10.59 -2.81 4.98
CA LYS A 25 -10.50 -1.79 3.93
C LYS A 25 -10.06 -0.43 4.50
N LYS A 26 -10.63 0.01 5.62
CA LYS A 26 -10.27 1.28 6.29
C LYS A 26 -8.78 1.29 6.68
N LYS A 27 -8.30 0.21 7.29
CA LYS A 27 -6.88 0.04 7.64
C LYS A 27 -5.96 0.15 6.42
N ARG A 28 -6.28 -0.58 5.34
CA ARG A 28 -5.49 -0.55 4.10
C ARG A 28 -5.43 0.84 3.48
N ILE A 29 -6.55 1.56 3.45
CA ILE A 29 -6.61 2.92 2.91
C ILE A 29 -5.77 3.87 3.76
N PHE A 30 -5.90 3.80 5.08
CA PHE A 30 -5.11 4.63 6.00
C PHE A 30 -3.61 4.40 5.81
N ILE A 31 -3.16 3.14 5.87
CA ILE A 31 -1.73 2.79 5.72
C ILE A 31 -1.20 3.24 4.36
N ASN A 32 -1.99 3.08 3.29
CA ASN A 32 -1.57 3.49 1.96
C ASN A 32 -1.38 5.00 1.85
N ASN A 33 -2.36 5.79 2.30
CA ASN A 33 -2.27 7.25 2.26
C ASN A 33 -1.13 7.74 3.18
N PHE A 34 -1.02 7.19 4.39
CA PHE A 34 0.05 7.55 5.32
C PHE A 34 1.45 7.27 4.76
N LEU A 35 1.63 6.16 4.04
CA LEU A 35 2.90 5.88 3.37
C LEU A 35 3.23 6.92 2.30
N ILE A 36 2.22 7.39 1.55
CA ILE A 36 2.41 8.47 0.58
C ILE A 36 2.86 9.74 1.30
N ASP A 37 2.19 10.11 2.39
CA ASP A 37 2.55 11.28 3.20
C ASP A 37 4.00 11.20 3.69
N VAL A 38 4.40 10.06 4.27
CA VAL A 38 5.80 9.83 4.70
C VAL A 38 6.78 9.95 3.54
N CYS A 39 6.45 9.41 2.37
CA CYS A 39 7.32 9.52 1.20
C CYS A 39 7.43 10.96 0.69
N ILE A 40 6.38 11.77 0.79
CA ILE A 40 6.43 13.21 0.47
C ILE A 40 7.43 13.91 1.38
N GLU A 41 7.38 13.66 2.69
CA GLU A 41 8.36 14.19 3.67
C GLU A 41 9.80 13.74 3.36
N MET A 42 9.97 12.55 2.77
CA MET A 42 11.26 12.06 2.28
C MET A 42 11.66 12.63 0.90
N GLY A 43 10.91 13.60 0.37
CA GLY A 43 11.19 14.30 -0.88
C GLY A 43 10.83 13.54 -2.14
N TYR A 44 9.86 12.60 -2.09
CA TYR A 44 9.21 12.06 -3.28
C TYR A 44 8.08 12.99 -3.72
N LEU A 45 7.81 13.05 -5.03
CA LEU A 45 6.63 13.71 -5.57
C LEU A 45 5.73 12.68 -6.25
N PHE A 46 4.42 12.87 -6.12
CA PHE A 46 3.42 11.96 -6.66
C PHE A 46 2.45 12.68 -7.57
N LYS A 47 2.17 12.09 -8.73
CA LYS A 47 0.94 12.38 -9.47
C LYS A 47 -0.07 11.31 -9.08
N SER A 48 -1.10 11.67 -8.34
CA SER A 48 -2.10 10.74 -7.82
C SER A 48 -3.53 11.20 -8.16
N LYS A 49 -4.50 10.32 -7.92
CA LYS A 49 -5.93 10.63 -7.97
C LYS A 49 -6.64 9.97 -6.80
N TYR A 50 -7.49 10.71 -6.10
CA TYR A 50 -8.35 10.12 -5.08
C TYR A 50 -9.44 9.24 -5.70
N SER A 51 -9.77 8.16 -5.01
CA SER A 51 -10.95 7.36 -5.32
C SER A 51 -12.24 8.18 -5.18
N ARG A 52 -13.34 7.72 -5.78
CA ARG A 52 -14.67 8.29 -5.53
C ARG A 52 -14.93 8.35 -4.02
N LYS A 53 -15.47 9.48 -3.55
CA LYS A 53 -15.86 9.69 -2.16
C LYS A 53 -16.93 8.68 -1.76
N SER A 54 -16.71 8.02 -0.62
CA SER A 54 -17.69 7.15 0.04
C SER A 54 -18.03 7.76 1.40
N ARG A 55 -19.27 7.53 1.88
CA ARG A 55 -19.66 7.91 3.24
C ARG A 55 -19.02 7.01 4.31
N GLN A 56 -18.56 5.81 3.94
CA GLN A 56 -18.15 4.77 4.88
C GLN A 56 -16.63 4.70 5.11
N THR A 57 -15.82 5.18 4.16
CA THR A 57 -14.36 5.06 4.22
C THR A 57 -13.68 6.32 3.70
N LEU A 58 -12.44 6.56 4.15
CA LEU A 58 -11.56 7.54 3.55
C LEU A 58 -11.40 7.27 2.04
N GLN A 59 -11.03 8.31 1.30
CA GLN A 59 -10.67 8.17 -0.12
C GLN A 59 -9.27 7.56 -0.21
N LEU A 60 -9.13 6.54 -1.04
CA LEU A 60 -7.84 5.95 -1.36
C LEU A 60 -7.13 6.86 -2.37
N GLU A 61 -5.91 7.26 -2.06
CA GLU A 61 -5.05 7.94 -3.00
C GLU A 61 -4.40 6.94 -3.95
N ARG A 62 -4.67 7.07 -5.26
CA ARG A 62 -4.12 6.17 -6.28
C ARG A 62 -3.01 6.85 -7.05
N ILE A 63 -1.78 6.40 -6.81
CA ILE A 63 -0.60 6.86 -7.54
C ILE A 63 -0.73 6.52 -9.02
N GLN A 64 -0.38 7.48 -9.88
CA GLN A 64 -0.26 7.34 -11.33
C GLN A 64 1.21 7.47 -11.77
N LYS A 65 1.97 8.36 -11.13
CA LYS A 65 3.40 8.55 -11.35
C LYS A 65 4.11 8.92 -10.05
N ILE A 66 5.37 8.52 -9.92
CA ILE A 66 6.28 8.84 -8.81
C ILE A 66 7.48 9.56 -9.40
N TYR A 67 7.98 10.59 -8.73
CA TYR A 67 9.18 11.33 -9.11
C TYR A 67 10.13 11.43 -7.91
N LYS A 68 11.44 11.25 -8.17
CA LYS A 68 12.51 11.42 -7.19
C LYS A 68 13.85 11.61 -7.92
N ASP A 69 14.64 12.60 -7.54
CA ASP A 69 16.01 12.83 -8.04
C ASP A 69 16.11 12.73 -9.59
N ASN A 70 15.25 13.47 -10.30
CA ASN A 70 15.10 13.49 -11.77
C ASN A 70 14.66 12.17 -12.43
N LYS A 71 14.34 11.13 -11.65
CA LYS A 71 13.75 9.87 -12.14
C LYS A 71 12.23 9.93 -12.03
N MET A 72 11.55 9.30 -12.98
CA MET A 72 10.10 9.19 -13.03
C MET A 72 9.70 7.74 -13.24
N MET A 73 8.75 7.25 -12.43
CA MET A 73 8.17 5.93 -12.56
C MET A 73 6.67 6.04 -12.83
N GLY A 74 6.21 5.48 -13.95
CA GLY A 74 4.79 5.44 -14.32
C GLY A 74 4.06 4.21 -13.79
N ILE A 75 2.72 4.23 -13.79
CA ILE A 75 1.88 3.14 -13.27
C ILE A 75 2.22 1.74 -13.79
N SER A 76 2.59 1.61 -15.07
CA SER A 76 2.98 0.32 -15.66
C SER A 76 4.25 -0.24 -15.00
N GLU A 77 5.25 0.62 -14.84
CA GLU A 77 6.53 0.27 -14.21
C GLU A 77 6.38 0.01 -12.71
N ILE A 78 5.61 0.85 -12.00
CA ILE A 78 5.25 0.64 -10.58
C ILE A 78 4.61 -0.74 -10.42
N THR A 79 3.66 -1.10 -11.29
CA THR A 79 2.95 -2.38 -11.23
C THR A 79 3.89 -3.55 -11.53
N LYS A 80 4.73 -3.43 -12.57
CA LYS A 80 5.69 -4.47 -12.97
C LYS A 80 6.70 -4.73 -11.85
N LYS A 81 7.37 -3.69 -11.36
CA LYS A 81 8.38 -3.76 -10.29
C LYS A 81 7.73 -4.22 -8.98
N GLY A 82 6.58 -3.66 -8.61
CA GLY A 82 5.83 -4.06 -7.42
C GLY A 82 5.43 -5.53 -7.42
N LYS A 83 4.97 -6.08 -8.55
CA LYS A 83 4.68 -7.52 -8.68
C LYS A 83 5.94 -8.38 -8.49
N ALA A 84 7.07 -7.97 -9.06
CA ALA A 84 8.32 -8.71 -8.93
C ALA A 84 8.85 -8.70 -7.50
N ILE A 85 8.84 -7.53 -6.84
CA ILE A 85 9.22 -7.36 -5.43
C ILE A 85 8.30 -8.19 -4.54
N ASN A 86 6.98 -8.09 -4.72
CA ASN A 86 6.02 -8.83 -3.92
C ASN A 86 6.20 -10.35 -4.05
N ARG A 87 6.48 -10.83 -5.28
CA ARG A 87 6.79 -12.25 -5.50
C ARG A 87 8.03 -12.67 -4.73
N TYR A 88 9.12 -11.91 -4.84
CA TYR A 88 10.35 -12.20 -4.10
C TYR A 88 10.11 -12.22 -2.59
N LEU A 89 9.50 -11.18 -2.03
CA LEU A 89 9.20 -11.10 -0.59
C LEU A 89 8.32 -12.28 -0.14
N PHE A 90 7.32 -12.65 -0.94
CA PHE A 90 6.48 -13.82 -0.66
C PHE A 90 7.28 -15.12 -0.62
N THR A 91 8.23 -15.34 -1.55
CA THR A 91 9.08 -16.55 -1.52
C THR A 91 9.96 -16.65 -0.28
N LEU A 92 10.29 -15.53 0.37
CA LEU A 92 11.05 -15.56 1.60
C LEU A 92 10.20 -16.04 2.77
N VAL A 93 8.95 -15.58 2.85
CA VAL A 93 8.06 -15.83 4.00
C VAL A 93 7.14 -17.04 3.83
N CYS A 94 6.95 -17.57 2.62
CA CYS A 94 6.00 -18.67 2.41
C CYS A 94 6.35 -19.94 3.20
N ASN A 95 7.64 -20.13 3.53
CA ASN A 95 8.14 -21.28 4.28
C ASN A 95 8.73 -20.89 5.64
N ASN A 96 8.68 -19.61 6.03
CA ASN A 96 9.35 -19.11 7.23
C ASN A 96 8.40 -18.19 8.01
N SER A 97 8.30 -18.38 9.32
CA SER A 97 7.48 -17.53 10.19
C SER A 97 8.02 -16.10 10.31
N SER A 98 9.32 -15.92 10.09
CA SER A 98 10.00 -14.62 10.13
C SER A 98 11.21 -14.62 9.19
N ILE A 99 11.49 -13.47 8.58
CA ILE A 99 12.65 -13.24 7.72
C ILE A 99 13.24 -11.88 8.05
N THR A 100 14.57 -11.82 8.11
CA THR A 100 15.31 -10.56 8.19
C THR A 100 15.89 -10.20 6.83
N ILE A 101 15.57 -9.01 6.33
CA ILE A 101 16.11 -8.48 5.07
C ILE A 101 17.21 -7.48 5.41
N GLN A 102 18.44 -7.79 4.98
CA GLN A 102 19.57 -6.88 5.19
C GLN A 102 19.40 -5.59 4.40
N ARG A 103 19.89 -4.48 4.96
CA ARG A 103 19.96 -3.19 4.27
C ARG A 103 20.72 -3.37 2.95
N ASN A 104 20.28 -2.67 1.91
CA ASN A 104 20.86 -2.76 0.57
C ASN A 104 20.80 -4.18 -0.03
N ASN A 105 19.74 -4.95 0.27
CA ASN A 105 19.53 -6.27 -0.33
C ASN A 105 19.69 -6.20 -1.87
N PRO A 106 20.63 -6.95 -2.46
CA PRO A 106 21.00 -6.80 -3.87
C PRO A 106 19.87 -7.22 -4.81
N VAL A 107 19.03 -8.18 -4.40
CA VAL A 107 17.88 -8.63 -5.19
C VAL A 107 16.83 -7.53 -5.28
N LEU A 108 16.46 -6.92 -4.16
CA LEU A 108 15.53 -5.79 -4.13
C LEU A 108 16.07 -4.59 -4.90
N HIS A 109 17.37 -4.27 -4.74
CA HIS A 109 18.02 -3.20 -5.48
C HIS A 109 17.94 -3.45 -7.00
N LYS A 110 18.26 -4.67 -7.45
CA LYS A 110 18.13 -5.06 -8.85
C LYS A 110 16.69 -4.93 -9.34
N LEU A 111 15.70 -5.40 -8.59
CA LEU A 111 14.29 -5.31 -8.97
C LEU A 111 13.77 -3.87 -9.05
N LEU A 112 14.32 -2.95 -8.25
CA LEU A 112 13.95 -1.53 -8.25
C LEU A 112 14.62 -0.73 -9.37
N PHE A 113 15.89 -1.02 -9.67
CA PHE A 113 16.71 -0.19 -10.56
C PHE A 113 17.12 -0.85 -11.87
N SER A 114 16.75 -2.10 -12.13
CA SER A 114 17.00 -2.69 -13.45
C SER A 114 16.25 -1.88 -14.52
N GLU A 115 17.01 -1.28 -15.43
CA GLU A 115 16.51 -0.79 -16.71
C GLU A 115 16.19 -2.02 -17.58
N GLN A 116 14.97 -2.08 -18.09
CA GLN A 116 14.55 -3.01 -19.14
C GLN A 116 13.77 -2.22 -20.17
#